data_AF-A0A5B7AHE1-F1
#
_entry.id   AF-A0A5B7AHE1-F1
#
_cell.length_a   1.000
_cell.length_b   1.000
_cell.length_c   1.000
_cell.angle_alpha   90.00
_cell.angle_beta   90.00
_cell.angle_gamma   90.00
#
_symmetry.space_group_name_H-M   'P 1'
#
loop_
_entity.id
_entity.type
_entity.pdbx_description
1 polymer ?
#
loop_
_entity_poly.entity_id
_entity_poly.type
_entity_poly.pdbx_seq_one_letter_code
_entity_poly.pdbx_strand_id
1 'polypeptide(L)'
;NGRVANNLASEHEVVEFYKRNGIKRMRIYDPNHATLHALRGSDIELILDVLNSDLQALASDASAATRWVQRNVRHYCPDVKFRYIAVGNEVDPNKVEMAQFTWYVFPAMQHIYNAIAAAGFQNQIKVSTATYSGLLGNSYPPSQGSFRENVRPFIHPIIGFLVNHMAPLLANIYPYFAYLGEMRKNTPYIQLPYALL
;
A
#
# COMPACT_ATOMS: atom_id res chain seq x y z
N ASN A 1 -6.29 6.13 7.72
CA ASN A 1 -7.38 5.74 8.63
C ASN A 1 -7.15 4.31 9.09
N GLY A 2 -6.42 4.13 10.19
CA GLY A 2 -6.31 2.83 10.86
C GLY A 2 -7.52 2.63 11.76
N ARG A 3 -8.11 1.43 11.73
CA ARG A 3 -9.41 1.16 12.38
C ARG A 3 -9.38 0.12 13.50
N VAL A 4 -8.19 -0.37 13.86
CA VAL A 4 -8.04 -1.38 14.93
C VAL A 4 -8.09 -0.69 16.29
N ALA A 5 -9.30 -0.31 16.72
CA ALA A 5 -9.64 0.30 18.01
C ALA A 5 -11.16 0.22 18.26
N ASN A 6 -11.62 0.44 19.49
CA ASN A 6 -13.03 0.27 19.89
C ASN A 6 -13.77 1.57 20.27
N ASN A 7 -13.12 2.73 20.14
CA ASN A 7 -13.64 4.03 20.55
C ASN A 7 -13.37 5.15 19.51
N LEU A 8 -13.21 4.77 18.24
CA LEU A 8 -12.99 5.73 17.16
C LEU A 8 -14.28 6.49 16.84
N ALA A 9 -14.12 7.74 16.40
CA ALA A 9 -15.21 8.52 15.81
C ALA A 9 -15.76 7.83 14.55
N SER A 10 -16.98 8.21 14.15
CA SER A 10 -17.57 7.72 12.91
C SER A 10 -16.77 8.16 11.69
N GLU A 11 -16.97 7.45 10.58
CA GLU A 11 -16.28 7.64 9.32
C GLU A 11 -16.59 9.02 8.73
N HIS A 12 -17.81 9.51 8.92
CA HIS A 12 -18.20 10.86 8.56
C HIS A 12 -17.46 11.91 9.39
N GLU A 13 -17.39 11.74 10.72
CA GLU A 13 -16.64 12.63 11.59
C GLU A 13 -15.14 12.65 11.26
N VAL A 14 -14.57 11.49 10.90
CA VAL A 14 -13.18 11.39 10.44
C VAL A 14 -12.97 12.15 9.13
N VAL A 15 -13.86 12.01 8.14
CA VAL A 15 -13.76 12.76 6.87
C VAL A 15 -13.91 14.26 7.09
N GLU A 16 -14.85 14.68 7.94
CA GLU A 16 -15.02 16.08 8.32
C GLU A 16 -13.79 16.63 9.05
N PHE A 17 -13.19 15.84 9.94
CA PHE A 17 -11.91 16.18 10.56
C PHE A 17 -10.81 16.39 9.53
N TYR A 18 -10.68 15.51 8.53
CA TYR A 18 -9.70 15.67 7.45
C TYR A 18 -9.92 16.98 6.68
N LYS A 19 -11.18 17.28 6.31
CA LYS A 19 -11.55 18.51 5.59
C LYS A 19 -11.23 19.76 6.39
N ARG A 20 -11.64 19.82 7.66
CA ARG A 20 -11.43 20.98 8.55
C ARG A 20 -9.95 21.27 8.80
N ASN A 21 -9.11 20.23 8.80
CA ASN A 21 -7.66 20.37 9.00
C ASN A 21 -6.88 20.48 7.68
N GLY A 22 -7.55 20.60 6.53
CA GLY A 22 -6.88 20.73 5.23
C GLY A 22 -6.12 19.47 4.78
N ILE A 23 -6.41 18.30 5.36
CA ILE A 23 -5.77 17.04 5.00
C ILE A 23 -6.39 16.53 3.69
N LYS A 24 -5.60 16.52 2.62
CA LYS A 24 -6.08 16.21 1.26
C LYS A 24 -5.88 14.77 0.81
N ARG A 25 -5.23 13.93 1.62
CA ARG A 25 -4.91 12.55 1.27
C ARG A 25 -5.18 11.61 2.43
N MET A 26 -5.76 10.45 2.13
CA MET A 26 -6.06 9.40 3.08
C MET A 26 -5.59 8.05 2.54
N ARG A 27 -5.12 7.17 3.43
CA ARG A 27 -4.97 5.73 3.16
C ARG A 27 -5.93 4.95 4.03
N ILE A 28 -6.61 3.96 3.48
CA ILE A 28 -7.39 2.98 4.27
C ILE A 28 -6.89 1.58 3.96
N TYR A 29 -6.87 0.72 4.99
CA TYR A 29 -6.18 -0.58 4.96
C TYR A 29 -7.09 -1.75 4.53
N ASP A 30 -8.35 -1.47 4.25
CA ASP A 30 -9.38 -2.40 3.83
C ASP A 30 -10.48 -1.63 3.04
N PRO A 31 -11.28 -2.31 2.19
CA PRO A 31 -12.40 -1.69 1.47
C PRO A 31 -13.59 -1.38 2.38
N ASN A 32 -13.38 -0.48 3.33
CA ASN A 32 -14.41 -0.07 4.28
C ASN A 32 -15.50 0.78 3.60
N HIS A 33 -16.65 0.16 3.31
CA HIS A 33 -17.75 0.79 2.59
C HIS A 33 -18.32 2.04 3.27
N ALA A 34 -18.32 2.11 4.60
CA ALA A 34 -18.76 3.30 5.34
C ALA A 34 -17.81 4.50 5.10
N THR A 35 -16.50 4.26 5.14
CA THR A 35 -15.49 5.28 4.82
C THR A 35 -15.57 5.71 3.37
N LEU A 36 -15.73 4.77 2.43
CA LEU A 36 -15.91 5.08 1.01
C LEU A 36 -17.18 5.90 0.75
N HIS A 37 -18.27 5.65 1.47
CA HIS A 37 -19.47 6.46 1.38
C HIS A 37 -19.25 7.88 1.91
N ALA A 38 -18.62 8.02 3.08
CA ALA A 38 -18.30 9.32 3.67
C ALA A 38 -17.34 10.16 2.82
N LEU A 39 -16.47 9.51 2.03
CA LEU A 39 -15.50 10.20 1.17
C LEU A 39 -16.10 10.79 -0.12
N ARG A 40 -17.35 10.44 -0.49
CA ARG A 40 -17.98 10.97 -1.70
C ARG A 40 -18.02 12.50 -1.68
N GLY A 41 -17.49 13.14 -2.71
CA GLY A 41 -17.46 14.60 -2.85
C GLY A 41 -16.54 15.32 -1.84
N SER A 42 -15.65 14.61 -1.15
CA SER A 42 -14.75 15.21 -0.15
C SER A 42 -13.48 15.85 -0.73
N ASP A 43 -13.18 15.59 -2.01
CA ASP A 43 -11.91 15.91 -2.69
C ASP A 43 -10.63 15.30 -2.08
N ILE A 44 -10.76 14.41 -1.08
CA ILE A 44 -9.64 13.72 -0.47
C ILE A 44 -9.16 12.59 -1.40
N GLU A 45 -7.89 12.63 -1.79
CA GLU A 45 -7.27 11.57 -2.59
C GLU A 45 -7.05 10.32 -1.74
N LEU A 46 -7.41 9.16 -2.27
CA LEU A 46 -7.45 7.90 -1.52
C LEU A 46 -6.41 6.88 -2.02
N ILE A 47 -5.65 6.32 -1.08
CA ILE A 47 -5.00 5.02 -1.19
C ILE A 47 -5.92 3.98 -0.57
N LEU A 48 -6.32 2.98 -1.37
CA LEU A 48 -7.10 1.85 -0.91
C LEU A 48 -6.24 0.58 -0.95
N ASP A 49 -6.10 -0.10 0.19
CA ASP A 49 -5.37 -1.35 0.25
C ASP A 49 -6.26 -2.55 -0.14
N VAL A 50 -5.65 -3.52 -0.80
CA VAL A 50 -6.12 -4.91 -0.85
C VAL A 50 -5.51 -5.64 0.33
N LEU A 51 -6.36 -6.29 1.14
CA LEU A 51 -5.92 -7.07 2.28
C LEU A 51 -5.01 -8.23 1.85
N ASN A 52 -3.98 -8.54 2.65
CA ASN A 52 -3.11 -9.68 2.37
C ASN A 52 -3.90 -11.00 2.25
N SER A 53 -4.98 -11.16 3.04
CA SER A 53 -5.89 -12.31 3.00
C SER A 53 -6.64 -12.48 1.68
N ASP A 54 -6.83 -11.40 0.91
CA ASP A 54 -7.56 -11.43 -0.35
C ASP A 54 -6.64 -11.76 -1.54
N LEU A 55 -5.32 -11.66 -1.36
CA LEU A 55 -4.33 -11.77 -2.43
C LEU A 55 -4.45 -13.09 -3.19
N GLN A 56 -4.59 -14.22 -2.49
CA GLN A 56 -4.67 -15.53 -3.13
C GLN A 56 -5.86 -15.64 -4.09
N ALA A 57 -7.04 -15.21 -3.65
CA ALA A 57 -8.25 -15.26 -4.47
C ALA A 57 -8.10 -14.36 -5.71
N LEU A 58 -7.58 -13.15 -5.53
CA LEU A 58 -7.39 -12.17 -6.61
C LEU A 58 -6.29 -12.59 -7.60
N ALA A 59 -5.24 -13.24 -7.11
CA ALA A 59 -4.16 -13.80 -7.93
C ALA A 59 -4.63 -15.01 -8.75
N SER A 60 -5.50 -15.83 -8.19
CA SER A 60 -5.89 -17.11 -8.80
C SER A 60 -7.05 -16.97 -9.79
N ASP A 61 -7.88 -15.93 -9.66
CA ASP A 61 -9.08 -15.72 -10.49
C ASP A 61 -9.22 -14.25 -10.91
N ALA A 62 -9.00 -13.97 -12.19
CA ALA A 62 -9.17 -12.63 -12.76
C ALA A 62 -10.62 -12.10 -12.63
N SER A 63 -11.61 -12.98 -12.58
CA SER A 63 -13.00 -12.59 -12.35
C SER A 63 -13.23 -12.15 -10.90
N ALA A 64 -12.48 -12.69 -9.93
CA ALA A 64 -12.49 -12.21 -8.55
C ALA A 64 -11.95 -10.78 -8.46
N ALA A 65 -10.85 -10.48 -9.16
CA ALA A 65 -10.33 -9.11 -9.25
C ALA A 65 -11.31 -8.14 -9.91
N THR A 66 -12.00 -8.58 -10.96
CA THR A 66 -13.05 -7.79 -11.62
C THR A 66 -14.19 -7.47 -10.65
N ARG A 67 -14.67 -8.46 -9.89
CA ARG A 67 -15.70 -8.25 -8.85
C ARG A 67 -15.22 -7.33 -7.74
N TRP A 68 -13.98 -7.48 -7.29
CA TRP A 68 -13.39 -6.63 -6.26
C TRP A 68 -13.33 -5.17 -6.72
N VAL A 69 -12.83 -4.89 -7.92
CA VAL A 69 -12.76 -3.53 -8.49
C VAL A 69 -14.16 -2.97 -8.71
N GLN A 70 -15.10 -3.77 -9.22
CA GLN A 70 -16.49 -3.34 -9.41
C GLN A 70 -17.12 -2.88 -8.09
N ARG A 71 -16.94 -3.66 -7.02
CA ARG A 71 -17.56 -3.43 -5.71
C ARG A 71 -16.91 -2.30 -4.92
N ASN A 72 -15.58 -2.22 -4.95
CA ASN A 72 -14.81 -1.39 -4.02
C ASN A 72 -14.28 -0.10 -4.65
N VAL A 73 -14.21 -0.04 -5.99
CA VAL A 73 -13.67 1.11 -6.73
C VAL A 73 -14.74 1.69 -7.63
N ARG A 74 -15.18 0.95 -8.65
CA ARG A 74 -16.09 1.48 -9.70
C ARG A 74 -17.42 1.98 -9.13
N HIS A 75 -17.98 1.31 -8.14
CA HIS A 75 -19.23 1.74 -7.49
C HIS A 75 -19.12 3.14 -6.83
N TYR A 76 -17.91 3.56 -6.45
CA TYR A 76 -17.64 4.82 -5.78
C TYR A 76 -17.02 5.89 -6.68
N CYS A 77 -16.59 5.54 -7.88
CA CYS A 77 -16.13 6.50 -8.87
C CYS A 77 -17.31 7.20 -9.58
N PRO A 78 -17.18 8.48 -9.95
CA PRO A 78 -16.03 9.36 -9.72
C PRO A 78 -16.04 10.07 -8.35
N ASP A 79 -17.07 9.87 -7.53
CA ASP A 79 -17.30 10.65 -6.30
C ASP A 79 -16.21 10.48 -5.23
N VAL A 80 -15.55 9.31 -5.17
CA VAL A 80 -14.36 9.06 -4.36
C VAL A 80 -13.11 9.18 -5.23
N LYS A 81 -12.17 10.02 -4.80
CA LYS A 81 -10.97 10.34 -5.57
C LYS A 81 -9.85 9.31 -5.35
N PHE A 82 -10.04 8.09 -5.85
CA PHE A 82 -8.99 7.07 -5.80
C PHE A 82 -7.75 7.52 -6.57
N ARG A 83 -6.59 7.40 -5.92
CA ARG A 83 -5.29 7.69 -6.53
C ARG A 83 -4.44 6.43 -6.69
N TYR A 84 -4.42 5.60 -5.66
CA TYR A 84 -3.62 4.38 -5.64
C TYR A 84 -4.41 3.20 -5.08
N ILE A 85 -4.22 2.02 -5.66
CA ILE A 85 -4.58 0.75 -5.04
C ILE A 85 -3.28 0.08 -4.57
N ALA A 86 -3.16 -0.16 -3.26
CA ALA A 86 -2.02 -0.85 -2.67
C ALA A 86 -2.34 -2.34 -2.53
N VAL A 87 -1.87 -3.16 -3.47
CA VAL A 87 -2.10 -4.61 -3.49
C VAL A 87 -1.13 -5.29 -2.53
N GLY A 88 -1.62 -5.58 -1.32
CA GLY A 88 -0.83 -6.09 -0.21
C GLY A 88 -0.05 -5.00 0.52
N ASN A 89 0.19 -5.26 1.82
CA ASN A 89 0.93 -4.38 2.71
C ASN A 89 2.00 -5.17 3.47
N GLU A 90 3.26 -4.76 3.30
CA GLU A 90 4.46 -5.33 3.94
C GLU A 90 4.59 -6.86 3.81
N VAL A 91 4.18 -7.40 2.65
CA VAL A 91 4.42 -8.82 2.32
C VAL A 91 5.93 -9.06 2.25
N ASP A 92 6.41 -10.03 3.03
CA ASP A 92 7.82 -10.30 3.24
C ASP A 92 8.11 -11.81 3.25
N PRO A 93 8.95 -12.33 2.34
CA PRO A 93 9.34 -13.74 2.34
C PRO A 93 10.09 -14.18 3.60
N ASN A 94 10.65 -13.25 4.38
CA ASN A 94 11.40 -13.53 5.60
C ASN A 94 10.53 -13.63 6.86
N LYS A 95 9.23 -13.32 6.77
CA LYS A 95 8.28 -13.43 7.88
C LYS A 95 7.35 -14.60 7.63
N VAL A 96 7.31 -15.57 8.55
CA VAL A 96 6.56 -16.83 8.41
C VAL A 96 5.09 -16.57 8.06
N GLU A 97 4.47 -15.61 8.74
CA GLU A 97 3.07 -15.24 8.57
C GLU A 97 2.77 -14.54 7.24
N MET A 98 3.77 -13.93 6.60
CA MET A 98 3.65 -13.20 5.33
C MET A 98 4.18 -13.97 4.12
N ALA A 99 5.08 -14.93 4.32
CA ALA A 99 5.78 -15.65 3.26
C ALA A 99 4.81 -16.37 2.30
N GLN A 100 3.66 -16.82 2.81
CA GLN A 100 2.61 -17.42 1.97
C GLN A 100 2.06 -16.47 0.90
N PHE A 101 2.08 -15.16 1.13
CA PHE A 101 1.48 -14.16 0.23
C PHE A 101 2.40 -13.72 -0.91
N THR A 102 3.70 -14.03 -0.86
CA THR A 102 4.70 -13.50 -1.81
C THR A 102 4.38 -13.91 -3.25
N TRP A 103 3.84 -15.11 -3.44
CA TRP A 103 3.48 -15.64 -4.76
C TRP A 103 2.22 -14.99 -5.35
N TYR A 104 1.43 -14.30 -4.53
CA TYR A 104 0.12 -13.78 -4.93
C TYR A 104 0.12 -12.28 -5.24
N VAL A 105 1.05 -11.49 -4.69
CA VAL A 105 1.07 -10.03 -4.90
C VAL A 105 1.16 -9.67 -6.38
N PHE A 106 2.13 -10.23 -7.10
CA PHE A 106 2.37 -9.84 -8.49
C PHE A 106 1.20 -10.22 -9.43
N PRO A 107 0.67 -11.47 -9.43
CA PRO A 107 -0.51 -11.80 -10.23
C PRO A 107 -1.75 -10.97 -9.83
N ALA A 108 -1.98 -10.73 -8.53
CA ALA A 108 -3.08 -9.90 -8.06
C ALA A 108 -2.96 -8.46 -8.58
N MET A 109 -1.75 -7.87 -8.59
CA MET A 109 -1.51 -6.54 -9.17
C MET A 109 -1.90 -6.50 -10.66
N GLN A 110 -1.52 -7.51 -11.43
CA GLN A 110 -1.86 -7.60 -12.86
C GLN A 110 -3.38 -7.67 -13.06
N HIS A 111 -4.06 -8.54 -12.31
CA HIS A 111 -5.52 -8.70 -12.43
C HIS A 111 -6.28 -7.45 -11.98
N ILE A 112 -5.87 -6.80 -10.88
CA ILE A 112 -6.48 -5.55 -10.40
C ILE A 112 -6.25 -4.43 -11.42
N TYR A 113 -5.04 -4.30 -11.98
CA TYR A 113 -4.77 -3.31 -13.02
C TYR A 113 -5.64 -3.52 -14.25
N ASN A 114 -5.73 -4.75 -14.75
CA ASN A 114 -6.57 -5.08 -15.90
C ASN A 114 -8.05 -4.74 -15.65
N ALA A 115 -8.56 -5.02 -14.44
CA ALA A 115 -9.92 -4.66 -14.07
C ALA A 115 -10.14 -3.14 -13.97
N ILE A 116 -9.17 -2.39 -13.45
CA ILE A 116 -9.21 -0.91 -13.42
C ILE A 116 -9.16 -0.33 -14.84
N ALA A 117 -8.34 -0.89 -15.72
CA ALA A 117 -8.23 -0.49 -17.12
C ALA A 117 -9.51 -0.79 -17.90
N ALA A 118 -10.10 -1.98 -17.70
CA ALA A 118 -11.40 -2.35 -18.28
C ALA A 118 -12.54 -1.43 -17.80
N ALA A 119 -12.42 -0.88 -16.60
CA ALA A 119 -13.34 0.12 -16.06
C ALA A 119 -13.05 1.57 -16.54
N GLY A 120 -11.97 1.79 -17.31
CA GLY A 120 -11.60 3.10 -17.87
C GLY A 120 -10.85 4.04 -16.93
N PHE A 121 -10.30 3.53 -15.81
CA PHE A 121 -9.67 4.35 -14.77
C PHE A 121 -8.13 4.25 -14.68
N GLN A 122 -7.46 3.53 -15.59
CA GLN A 122 -6.00 3.26 -15.57
C GLN A 122 -5.10 4.52 -15.62
N ASN A 123 -5.63 5.62 -16.16
CA ASN A 123 -4.92 6.90 -16.21
C ASN A 123 -5.08 7.71 -14.90
N GLN A 124 -6.12 7.41 -14.11
CA GLN A 124 -6.46 8.12 -12.88
C GLN A 124 -5.96 7.38 -11.64
N ILE A 125 -6.13 6.05 -11.63
CA ILE A 125 -5.85 5.15 -10.51
C ILE A 125 -4.65 4.28 -10.88
N LYS A 126 -3.57 4.37 -10.09
CA LYS A 126 -2.37 3.55 -10.28
C LYS A 126 -2.35 2.37 -9.30
N VAL A 127 -1.94 1.20 -9.79
CA VAL A 127 -1.79 0.00 -8.96
C VAL A 127 -0.35 -0.08 -8.47
N SER A 128 -0.17 -0.28 -7.17
CA SER A 128 1.12 -0.48 -6.52
C SER A 128 1.01 -1.62 -5.50
N THR A 129 2.11 -1.96 -4.83
CA THR A 129 2.11 -2.63 -3.52
C THR A 129 2.71 -1.68 -2.47
N ALA A 130 2.43 -1.89 -1.19
CA ALA A 130 3.09 -1.17 -0.10
C ALA A 130 4.19 -2.04 0.52
N THR A 131 5.45 -1.61 0.34
CA THR A 131 6.64 -2.25 0.89
C THR A 131 7.16 -1.51 2.11
N TYR A 132 8.28 -1.96 2.68
CA TYR A 132 8.95 -1.35 3.82
C TYR A 132 10.45 -1.68 3.83
N SER A 133 11.22 -1.05 4.71
CA SER A 133 12.68 -1.16 4.76
C SER A 133 13.21 -2.55 5.13
N GLY A 134 12.37 -3.46 5.66
CA GLY A 134 12.79 -4.82 6.01
C GLY A 134 13.24 -5.68 4.82
N LEU A 135 12.80 -5.32 3.61
CA LEU A 135 13.20 -5.99 2.37
C LEU A 135 14.62 -5.62 1.91
N LEU A 136 15.21 -4.57 2.48
CA LEU A 136 16.57 -4.14 2.16
C LEU A 136 17.61 -5.04 2.83
N GLY A 137 18.67 -5.33 2.07
CA GLY A 137 19.87 -6.01 2.56
C GLY A 137 20.90 -4.98 2.99
N ASN A 138 21.46 -4.25 2.02
CA ASN A 138 22.23 -3.06 2.31
C ASN A 138 21.32 -1.82 2.34
N SER A 139 21.48 -0.97 3.34
CA SER A 139 20.78 0.31 3.45
C SER A 139 21.71 1.48 3.76
N TYR A 140 23.03 1.24 3.88
CA TYR A 140 24.00 2.28 4.17
C TYR A 140 25.33 2.12 3.39
N PRO A 141 25.87 3.20 2.80
CA PRO A 141 25.19 4.49 2.60
C PRO A 141 23.95 4.31 1.68
N PRO A 142 22.99 5.24 1.69
CA PRO A 142 21.77 5.12 0.88
C PRO A 142 22.02 4.89 -0.61
N SER A 143 23.12 5.43 -1.15
CA SER A 143 23.56 5.21 -2.54
C SER A 143 23.91 3.76 -2.86
N GLN A 144 24.15 2.92 -1.85
CA GLN A 144 24.39 1.49 -1.98
C GLN A 144 23.17 0.64 -1.54
N GLY A 145 22.01 1.28 -1.36
CA GLY A 145 20.78 0.59 -0.97
C GLY A 145 20.42 -0.51 -1.97
N SER A 146 20.13 -1.71 -1.47
CA SER A 146 19.78 -2.86 -2.32
C SER A 146 18.84 -3.82 -1.61
N PHE A 147 17.88 -4.41 -2.35
CA PHE A 147 17.07 -5.52 -1.83
C PHE A 147 17.93 -6.75 -1.50
N ARG A 148 17.54 -7.49 -0.45
CA ARG A 148 18.14 -8.78 -0.10
C ARG A 148 18.06 -9.75 -1.27
N GLU A 149 19.09 -10.58 -1.46
CA GLU A 149 19.13 -11.54 -2.57
C GLU A 149 17.92 -12.46 -2.62
N ASN A 150 17.49 -12.98 -1.48
CA ASN A 150 16.33 -13.86 -1.38
C ASN A 150 14.98 -13.14 -1.58
N VAL A 151 14.94 -11.82 -1.51
CA VAL A 151 13.76 -10.99 -1.79
C VAL A 151 13.65 -10.64 -3.28
N ARG A 152 14.76 -10.64 -4.02
CA ARG A 152 14.79 -10.24 -5.44
C ARG A 152 13.79 -10.99 -6.31
N PRO A 153 13.63 -12.34 -6.22
CA PRO A 153 12.64 -13.06 -7.03
C PRO A 153 11.20 -12.57 -6.82
N PHE A 154 10.88 -12.09 -5.63
CA PHE A 154 9.58 -11.54 -5.29
C PHE A 154 9.42 -10.08 -5.77
N ILE A 155 10.38 -9.20 -5.50
CA ILE A 155 10.21 -7.76 -5.72
C ILE A 155 10.55 -7.32 -7.15
N HIS A 156 11.47 -8.00 -7.85
CA HIS A 156 11.88 -7.58 -9.21
C HIS A 156 10.74 -7.56 -10.23
N PRO A 157 9.87 -8.60 -10.33
CA PRO A 157 8.72 -8.55 -11.23
C PRO A 157 7.76 -7.40 -10.91
N ILE A 158 7.57 -7.10 -9.62
CA ILE A 158 6.76 -5.98 -9.15
C ILE A 158 7.35 -4.65 -9.64
N ILE A 159 8.65 -4.42 -9.46
CA ILE A 159 9.31 -3.19 -9.94
C ILE A 159 9.17 -3.06 -11.46
N GLY A 160 9.39 -4.14 -12.22
CA GLY A 160 9.22 -4.14 -13.68
C GLY A 160 7.80 -3.75 -14.09
N PHE A 161 6.80 -4.27 -13.40
CA PHE A 161 5.40 -3.87 -13.62
C PHE A 161 5.13 -2.41 -13.31
N LEU A 162 5.65 -1.88 -12.20
CA LEU A 162 5.46 -0.47 -11.84
C LEU A 162 6.07 0.46 -12.88
N VAL A 163 7.27 0.14 -13.37
CA VAL A 163 7.94 0.88 -14.45
C VAL A 163 7.10 0.88 -15.73
N ASN A 164 6.63 -0.30 -16.16
CA ASN A 164 5.84 -0.45 -17.38
C ASN A 164 4.51 0.31 -17.34
N HIS A 165 3.96 0.57 -16.15
CA HIS A 165 2.66 1.25 -15.97
C HIS A 165 2.79 2.69 -15.45
N MET A 166 4.02 3.20 -15.34
CA MET A 166 4.34 4.51 -14.74
C MET A 166 3.66 4.69 -13.37
N ALA A 167 3.73 3.66 -12.54
CA ALA A 167 3.18 3.62 -11.20
C ALA A 167 4.30 3.78 -10.15
N PRO A 168 4.05 4.44 -9.01
CA PRO A 168 5.03 4.53 -7.94
C PRO A 168 5.13 3.20 -7.17
N LEU A 169 6.22 3.03 -6.44
CA LEU A 169 6.30 2.08 -5.34
C LEU A 169 5.90 2.79 -4.04
N LEU A 170 4.93 2.26 -3.30
CA LEU A 170 4.58 2.78 -1.97
C LEU A 170 5.49 2.15 -0.92
N ALA A 171 6.08 2.95 -0.04
CA ALA A 171 6.97 2.48 1.02
C ALA A 171 6.55 3.03 2.37
N ASN A 172 6.38 2.15 3.36
CA ASN A 172 6.23 2.53 4.76
C ASN A 172 7.62 2.76 5.35
N ILE A 173 7.89 4.00 5.79
CA ILE A 173 9.20 4.42 6.30
C ILE A 173 9.05 4.83 7.77
N TYR A 174 9.82 4.19 8.64
CA TYR A 174 9.71 4.36 10.09
C TYR A 174 11.09 4.63 10.72
N PRO A 175 11.57 5.89 10.75
CA PRO A 175 12.83 6.23 11.41
C PRO A 175 12.89 5.80 12.88
N TYR A 176 11.74 5.82 13.57
CA TYR A 176 11.60 5.37 14.95
C TYR A 176 12.08 3.91 15.17
N PHE A 177 11.75 2.98 14.27
CA PHE A 177 12.17 1.57 14.42
C PHE A 177 13.66 1.40 14.14
N ALA A 178 14.24 2.18 13.22
CA ALA A 178 15.68 2.21 13.02
C ALA A 178 16.40 2.67 14.29
N TYR A 179 15.86 3.70 14.97
CA TYR A 179 16.45 4.25 16.19
C TYR A 179 16.48 3.24 17.33
N LEU A 180 15.33 2.60 17.60
CA LEU A 180 15.26 1.55 18.62
C LEU A 180 16.18 0.36 18.30
N GLY A 181 16.32 0.01 17.02
CA GLY A 181 17.21 -1.06 16.57
C GLY A 181 18.67 -0.79 16.91
N GLU A 182 19.15 0.44 16.68
CA GLU A 182 20.52 0.83 17.02
C GLU A 182 20.75 0.95 18.52
N MET A 183 19.78 1.50 19.27
CA MET A 183 19.85 1.52 20.73
C MET A 183 19.99 0.11 21.33
N ARG A 184 19.25 -0.88 20.79
CA ARG A 184 19.34 -2.29 21.24
C ARG A 184 20.67 -2.95 20.93
N LYS A 185 21.45 -2.43 19.96
CA LYS A 185 22.79 -2.92 19.63
C LYS A 185 23.89 -2.26 20.46
N ASN A 186 23.54 -1.44 21.47
CA ASN A 186 24.47 -0.57 22.20
C ASN A 186 25.24 0.39 21.29
N THR A 187 24.66 0.76 20.14
CA THR A 187 25.15 1.87 19.30
C THR A 187 24.35 3.11 19.70
N PRO A 188 24.89 4.02 20.54
CA PRO A 188 24.09 5.01 21.26
C PRO A 188 23.44 6.10 20.39
N TYR A 189 23.72 6.16 19.09
CA TYR A 189 23.21 7.20 18.21
C TYR A 189 22.95 6.65 16.80
N ILE A 190 21.80 7.01 16.23
CA ILE A 190 21.69 7.14 14.78
C ILE A 190 22.55 8.35 14.40
N GLN A 191 23.59 8.15 13.58
CA GLN A 191 24.38 9.29 13.13
C GLN A 191 23.49 10.27 12.34
N LEU A 192 23.66 11.58 12.57
CA LEU A 192 22.93 12.66 11.90
C LEU A 192 22.73 12.51 10.37
N PRO A 193 23.69 11.96 9.58
CA PRO A 193 23.47 11.68 8.17
C PRO A 193 22.32 10.71 7.85
N TYR A 194 21.89 9.91 8.82
CA TYR A 194 20.79 8.95 8.70
C TYR A 194 19.41 9.58 8.95
N ALA A 195 19.36 10.77 9.59
CA ALA A 195 18.11 11.44 10.00
C ALA A 195 17.71 12.61 9.09
N LEU A 196 18.61 13.03 8.19
CA LEU A 196 18.44 14.18 7.29
C LEU A 196 18.20 13.77 5.82
N LEU A 197 17.68 12.56 5.58
CA LEU A 197 17.23 12.11 4.26
C LEU A 197 15.77 12.53 4.00
#